data_AF-A0A955XRG1-F1
#
_entry.id   AF-A0A955XRG1-F1
#
_cell.length_a   1.000
_cell.length_b   1.000
_cell.length_c   1.000
_cell.angle_alpha   90.00
_cell.angle_beta   90.00
_cell.angle_gamma   90.00
#
_symmetry.space_group_name_H-M   'P 1'
#
loop_
_entity.id
_entity.type
_entity.pdbx_description
1 polymer ?
#
loop_
_entity_poly.entity_id
_entity_poly.type
_entity_poly.pdbx_seq_one_letter_code
_entity_poly.pdbx_strand_id
1 'polypeptide(L)'
;MKDGVTITGPQQPGDEAILTDAALAFVADLQRTFGARREALLARRRERQARFDAGAKPDFLPETRAVREGDWTVAPLPADLLDRRVEITGPVDRKMVINALNSGANVFMADFEDSNAPTWRNVVEGQINLRDAVNRTIEYTA
;
A
#
# COMPACT_ATOMS: atom_id res chain seq x y z
N MET A 1 6.66 21.95 12.48
CA MET A 1 6.44 22.77 11.26
C MET A 1 6.35 21.82 10.08
N LYS A 2 5.31 21.98 9.24
CA LYS A 2 5.00 21.12 8.09
C LYS A 2 5.94 21.40 6.92
N ASP A 3 7.25 21.26 7.11
CA ASP A 3 8.24 21.69 6.12
C ASP A 3 8.10 20.87 4.81
N GLY A 4 7.56 21.53 3.79
CA GLY A 4 7.36 20.97 2.46
C GLY A 4 6.07 20.17 2.26
N VAL A 5 5.10 20.21 3.19
CA VAL A 5 3.80 19.53 3.03
C VAL A 5 2.63 20.49 3.23
N THR A 6 1.76 20.57 2.21
CA THR A 6 0.49 21.29 2.28
C THR A 6 -0.65 20.28 2.24
N ILE A 7 -1.50 20.30 3.27
CA ILE A 7 -2.73 19.49 3.30
C ILE A 7 -3.85 20.31 2.66
N THR A 8 -4.44 19.78 1.59
CA THR A 8 -5.55 20.42 0.87
C THR A 8 -6.89 19.74 1.08
N GLY A 9 -6.89 18.52 1.65
CA GLY A 9 -8.10 17.77 1.98
C GLY A 9 -8.82 18.33 3.21
N PRO A 10 -10.14 18.15 3.31
CA PRO A 10 -10.91 18.56 4.49
C PRO A 10 -10.46 17.77 5.72
N GLN A 11 -10.24 18.45 6.85
CA GLN A 11 -9.89 17.81 8.11
C GLN A 11 -11.13 17.63 8.98
N GLN A 12 -11.22 16.50 9.67
CA GLN A 12 -12.24 16.18 10.67
C GLN A 12 -11.60 15.87 12.03
N PRO A 13 -12.36 15.98 13.13
CA PRO A 13 -11.88 15.53 14.44
C PRO A 13 -11.38 14.08 14.39
N GLY A 14 -10.21 13.82 14.97
CA GLY A 14 -9.55 12.52 14.98
C GLY A 14 -8.50 12.34 13.88
N ASP A 15 -8.53 13.14 12.80
CA ASP A 15 -7.53 13.09 11.73
C ASP A 15 -6.14 13.47 12.24
N GLU A 16 -6.06 14.33 13.26
CA GLU A 16 -4.81 14.75 13.91
C GLU A 16 -4.01 13.58 14.50
N ALA A 17 -4.67 12.46 14.80
CA ALA A 17 -4.02 11.26 15.31
C ALA A 17 -3.32 10.43 14.21
N ILE A 18 -3.65 10.67 12.94
CA ILE A 18 -2.95 10.10 11.78
C ILE A 18 -2.01 11.12 11.15
N LEU A 19 -2.51 12.33 10.91
CA LEU A 19 -1.79 13.43 10.26
C LEU A 19 -0.96 14.24 11.26
N THR A 20 -0.25 13.53 12.15
CA THR A 20 0.66 14.15 13.12
C THR A 20 1.84 14.81 12.41
N ASP A 21 2.46 15.81 13.05
CA ASP A 21 3.67 16.48 12.52
C ASP A 21 4.78 15.47 12.19
N ALA A 22 4.97 14.44 13.02
CA ALA A 22 5.97 13.40 12.81
C ALA A 22 5.62 12.51 11.59
N ALA A 23 4.36 12.08 11.45
CA ALA A 23 3.92 11.28 10.31
C ALA A 23 4.05 12.06 9.00
N LEU A 24 3.68 13.34 8.99
CA LEU A 24 3.79 14.21 7.81
C LEU A 24 5.25 14.47 7.44
N ALA A 25 6.14 14.68 8.43
CA ALA A 25 7.57 14.82 8.18
C ALA A 25 8.14 13.55 7.54
N PHE A 26 7.75 12.37 8.05
CA PHE A 26 8.17 11.09 7.50
C PHE A 26 7.68 10.88 6.05
N VAL A 27 6.42 11.18 5.75
CA VAL A 27 5.90 11.13 4.38
C VAL A 27 6.66 12.09 3.45
N ALA A 28 7.01 13.29 3.94
CA ALA A 28 7.82 14.25 3.20
C ALA A 28 9.22 13.70 2.89
N ASP A 29 9.85 13.02 3.85
CA ASP A 29 11.16 12.36 3.65
C ASP A 29 11.09 11.24 2.62
N LEU A 30 10.03 10.42 2.65
CA LEU A 30 9.81 9.38 1.64
C LEU A 30 9.65 9.99 0.24
N GLN A 31 8.87 11.06 0.11
CA GLN A 31 8.68 11.76 -1.17
C GLN A 31 9.99 12.38 -1.67
N ARG A 32 10.79 13.02 -0.80
CA ARG A 32 12.10 13.58 -1.17
C ARG A 32 13.07 12.50 -1.61
N THR A 33 13.08 11.36 -0.92
CA THR A 33 14.03 10.27 -1.18
C THR A 33 13.68 9.49 -2.45
N PHE A 34 12.40 9.16 -2.65
CA PHE A 34 11.97 8.21 -3.68
C PHE A 34 11.17 8.83 -4.83
N GLY A 35 10.70 10.07 -4.70
CA GLY A 35 9.79 10.72 -5.66
C GLY A 35 10.37 10.80 -7.08
N ALA A 36 11.62 11.26 -7.21
CA ALA A 36 12.29 11.36 -8.52
C ALA A 36 12.44 9.99 -9.21
N ARG A 37 12.72 8.93 -8.44
CA ARG A 37 12.83 7.58 -8.99
C ARG A 37 11.47 7.05 -9.44
N ARG A 38 10.40 7.29 -8.68
CA ARG A 38 9.03 6.93 -9.08
C ARG A 38 8.67 7.56 -10.43
N GLU A 39 8.94 8.86 -10.60
CA GLU A 39 8.67 9.57 -11.85
C GLU A 39 9.48 9.02 -13.04
N ALA A 40 10.78 8.78 -12.85
CA ALA A 40 11.61 8.16 -13.87
C ALA A 40 11.10 6.77 -14.28
N LEU A 41 10.58 5.97 -13.35
CA LEU A 41 9.99 4.66 -13.65
C LEU A 41 8.67 4.79 -14.42
N LEU A 42 7.83 5.79 -14.11
CA LEU A 42 6.60 6.06 -14.88
C LEU A 42 6.91 6.50 -16.32
N ALA A 43 7.96 7.32 -16.52
CA ALA A 43 8.43 7.67 -17.86
C ALA A 43 8.90 6.43 -18.64
N ARG A 44 9.70 5.56 -18.01
CA ARG A 44 10.15 4.29 -18.61
C ARG A 44 9.00 3.34 -18.98
N ARG A 45 7.87 3.38 -18.26
CA ARG A 45 6.68 2.62 -18.65
C ARG A 45 6.14 3.09 -20.01
N ARG A 46 6.11 4.41 -20.25
CA ARG A 46 5.68 4.98 -21.54
C ARG A 46 6.63 4.62 -22.69
N GLU A 47 7.94 4.71 -22.44
CA GLU A 47 8.96 4.30 -23.41
C GLU A 47 8.84 2.81 -23.78
N ARG A 48 8.61 1.96 -22.77
CA ARG A 48 8.43 0.52 -22.98
C ARG A 48 7.14 0.23 -23.76
N GLN A 49 6.05 0.93 -23.46
CA GLN A 49 4.80 0.81 -24.21
C GLN A 49 4.99 1.21 -25.67
N ALA A 50 5.65 2.34 -25.96
CA ALA A 50 5.92 2.77 -27.33
C ALA A 50 6.73 1.73 -28.14
N ARG A 51 7.66 1.01 -27.49
CA ARG A 51 8.36 -0.11 -28.12
C ARG A 51 7.44 -1.28 -28.47
N PHE A 52 6.49 -1.58 -27.60
CA PHE A 52 5.49 -2.64 -27.87
C PHE A 52 4.54 -2.24 -28.99
N ASP A 53 4.10 -0.98 -29.01
CA ASP A 53 3.26 -0.44 -30.08
C ASP A 53 3.98 -0.48 -31.44
N ALA A 54 5.31 -0.33 -31.44
CA ALA A 54 6.17 -0.50 -32.62
C ALA A 54 6.44 -1.97 -33.02
N GLY A 55 5.78 -2.94 -32.37
CA GLY A 55 5.82 -4.36 -32.73
C GLY A 55 6.76 -5.24 -31.91
N ALA A 56 7.50 -4.67 -30.95
CA ALA A 56 8.26 -5.50 -30.01
C ALA A 56 7.30 -6.31 -29.13
N LYS A 57 7.69 -7.54 -28.75
CA LYS A 57 6.92 -8.38 -27.82
C LYS A 57 7.65 -8.50 -26.49
N PRO A 58 6.93 -8.65 -25.36
CA PRO A 58 7.56 -9.02 -24.10
C PRO A 58 8.26 -10.38 -24.22
N ASP A 59 9.46 -10.48 -23.67
CA ASP A 59 10.21 -11.73 -23.55
C ASP A 59 11.15 -11.64 -22.32
N PHE A 60 11.75 -12.77 -21.94
CA PHE A 60 12.75 -12.82 -20.87
C PHE A 60 13.99 -12.01 -21.23
N LEU A 61 14.42 -11.16 -20.31
CA LEU A 61 15.62 -10.33 -20.49
C LEU A 61 16.89 -11.20 -20.49
N PRO A 62 17.71 -11.17 -21.55
CA PRO A 62 18.98 -11.91 -21.57
C PRO A 62 19.94 -11.50 -20.46
N GLU A 63 19.97 -10.20 -20.12
CA GLU A 63 20.87 -9.62 -19.13
C GLU A 63 20.61 -10.10 -17.69
N THR A 64 19.40 -10.61 -17.39
CA THR A 64 19.06 -11.15 -16.06
C THR A 64 19.10 -12.68 -16.00
N ARG A 65 19.66 -13.35 -17.02
CA ARG A 65 19.75 -14.82 -17.06
C ARG A 65 20.45 -15.40 -15.84
N ALA A 66 21.59 -14.83 -15.44
CA ALA A 66 22.35 -15.29 -14.28
C ALA A 66 21.56 -15.23 -12.97
N VAL A 67 20.60 -14.31 -12.84
CA VAL A 67 19.70 -14.25 -11.66
C VAL A 67 18.69 -15.40 -11.71
N ARG A 68 18.14 -15.73 -12.89
CA ARG A 68 17.15 -16.80 -13.04
C ARG A 68 17.75 -18.20 -12.86
N GLU A 69 19.00 -18.38 -13.28
CA GLU A 69 19.73 -19.65 -13.20
C GLU A 69 20.62 -19.77 -11.95
N GLY A 70 20.68 -18.71 -11.13
CA GLY A 70 21.49 -18.69 -9.91
C GLY A 70 20.85 -19.45 -8.75
N ASP A 71 21.68 -19.94 -7.84
CA ASP A 71 21.25 -20.61 -6.60
C ASP A 71 21.08 -19.58 -5.48
N TRP A 72 19.85 -19.09 -5.32
CA TRP A 72 19.48 -18.15 -4.26
C TRP A 72 18.02 -18.35 -3.84
N THR A 73 17.71 -17.91 -2.62
CA THR A 73 16.35 -17.85 -2.10
C THR A 73 16.07 -16.48 -1.52
N VAL A 74 14.78 -16.15 -1.34
CA VAL A 74 14.39 -14.99 -0.55
C VAL A 74 14.85 -15.13 0.90
N ALA A 75 14.82 -14.03 1.65
CA ALA A 75 15.09 -14.05 3.08
C ALA A 75 14.06 -14.93 3.84
N PRO A 76 14.40 -15.48 5.01
CA PRO A 76 13.48 -16.26 5.82
C PRO A 76 12.16 -15.52 6.11
N LEU A 77 11.06 -16.25 6.07
CA LEU A 77 9.73 -15.71 6.34
C LEU A 77 9.41 -15.74 7.84
N PRO A 78 8.69 -14.74 8.37
CA PRO A 78 8.16 -14.79 9.72
C PRO A 78 7.07 -15.87 9.85
N ALA A 79 6.88 -16.40 11.06
CA ALA A 79 6.05 -17.58 11.31
C ALA A 79 4.56 -17.38 10.93
N ASP A 80 4.05 -16.16 11.09
CA ASP A 80 2.68 -15.76 10.76
C ASP A 80 2.39 -15.73 9.25
N LEU A 81 3.42 -15.73 8.39
CA LEU A 81 3.28 -15.76 6.94
C LEU A 81 3.50 -17.15 6.32
N LEU A 82 3.74 -18.18 7.13
CA LEU A 82 3.97 -19.55 6.63
C LEU A 82 2.68 -20.27 6.21
N ASP A 83 1.52 -19.90 6.78
CA ASP A 83 0.22 -20.48 6.42
C ASP A 83 -0.74 -19.40 5.88
N ARG A 84 -0.81 -19.30 4.55
CA ARG A 84 -1.62 -18.31 3.81
C ARG A 84 -2.63 -18.99 2.89
N ARG A 85 -3.16 -20.16 3.29
CA ARG A 85 -4.03 -21.01 2.45
C ARG A 85 -5.30 -20.30 1.96
N VAL A 86 -5.83 -19.36 2.75
CA VAL A 86 -6.97 -18.52 2.39
C VAL A 86 -6.68 -17.09 2.83
N GLU A 87 -6.81 -16.16 1.91
CA GLU A 87 -6.72 -14.72 2.17
C GLU A 87 -8.01 -14.05 1.72
N ILE A 88 -8.56 -13.20 2.57
CA ILE A 88 -9.69 -12.35 2.21
C ILE A 88 -9.19 -10.95 1.87
N THR A 89 -9.76 -10.34 0.84
CA THR A 89 -9.47 -8.95 0.46
C THR A 89 -10.71 -8.10 0.72
N GLY A 90 -10.51 -6.82 1.02
CA GLY A 90 -11.64 -5.92 1.22
C GLY A 90 -11.21 -4.50 1.57
N PRO A 91 -12.15 -3.54 1.47
CA PRO A 91 -11.87 -2.14 1.72
C PRO A 91 -11.55 -1.89 3.19
N VAL A 92 -11.03 -0.71 3.45
CA VAL A 92 -10.67 -0.20 4.79
C VAL A 92 -11.82 0.46 5.56
N ASP A 93 -13.07 0.19 5.14
CA ASP A 93 -14.26 0.56 5.91
C ASP A 93 -14.27 -0.14 7.27
N ARG A 94 -14.71 0.56 8.32
CA ARG A 94 -14.57 0.10 9.72
C ARG A 94 -15.27 -1.24 9.97
N LYS A 95 -16.51 -1.39 9.49
CA LYS A 95 -17.28 -2.62 9.64
C LYS A 95 -16.68 -3.75 8.79
N MET A 96 -16.23 -3.44 7.58
CA MET A 96 -15.61 -4.43 6.69
C MET A 96 -14.28 -4.96 7.26
N VAL A 97 -13.44 -4.10 7.82
CA VAL A 97 -12.21 -4.51 8.51
C VAL A 97 -12.51 -5.50 9.63
N ILE A 98 -13.50 -5.20 10.49
CA ILE A 98 -13.92 -6.11 11.57
C ILE A 98 -14.40 -7.45 11.02
N ASN A 99 -15.27 -7.44 9.99
CA ASN A 99 -15.80 -8.66 9.40
C ASN A 99 -14.71 -9.52 8.76
N ALA A 100 -13.78 -8.89 8.04
CA ALA A 100 -12.69 -9.58 7.36
C ALA A 100 -11.74 -10.25 8.37
N LEU A 101 -11.36 -9.55 9.44
CA LEU A 101 -10.52 -10.08 10.52
C LEU A 101 -11.19 -11.23 11.29
N ASN A 102 -12.53 -11.26 11.33
CA ASN A 102 -13.31 -12.32 11.99
C ASN A 102 -13.76 -13.45 11.04
N SER A 103 -13.34 -13.42 9.77
CA SER A 103 -13.83 -14.35 8.74
C SER A 103 -13.31 -15.78 8.87
N GLY A 104 -12.24 -16.00 9.65
CA GLY A 104 -11.53 -17.28 9.71
C GLY A 104 -10.50 -17.48 8.57
N ALA A 105 -10.34 -16.52 7.66
CA ALA A 105 -9.21 -16.49 6.74
C ALA A 105 -7.88 -16.33 7.49
N ASN A 106 -6.78 -16.84 6.92
CA ASN A 106 -5.45 -16.72 7.52
C ASN A 106 -4.93 -15.29 7.47
N VAL A 107 -5.27 -14.57 6.39
CA VAL A 107 -4.80 -13.21 6.13
C VAL A 107 -5.97 -12.35 5.65
N PHE A 108 -5.98 -11.09 6.09
CA PHE A 108 -6.80 -10.04 5.53
C PHE A 108 -5.91 -9.01 4.83
N MET A 109 -6.08 -8.84 3.52
CA MET A 109 -5.49 -7.73 2.77
C MET A 109 -6.45 -6.54 2.80
N ALA A 110 -6.17 -5.60 3.70
CA ALA A 110 -6.89 -4.34 3.78
C ALA A 110 -6.49 -3.39 2.65
N ASP A 111 -7.46 -3.00 1.84
CA ASP A 111 -7.20 -2.44 0.52
C ASP A 111 -7.49 -0.92 0.44
N PHE A 112 -6.49 -0.18 -0.02
CA PHE A 112 -6.57 1.25 -0.37
C PHE A 112 -6.55 1.50 -1.88
N GLU A 113 -6.53 0.43 -2.68
CA GLU A 113 -6.42 0.44 -4.14
C GLU A 113 -7.78 0.09 -4.78
N ASP A 114 -7.87 -0.96 -5.59
CA ASP A 114 -8.98 -1.15 -6.54
C ASP A 114 -10.35 -1.34 -5.88
N SER A 115 -10.43 -1.88 -4.65
CA SER A 115 -11.72 -2.02 -3.95
C SER A 115 -12.12 -0.80 -3.12
N ASN A 116 -11.29 0.25 -3.08
CA ASN A 116 -11.53 1.46 -2.30
C ASN A 116 -11.52 2.71 -3.17
N ALA A 117 -12.68 3.38 -3.29
CA ALA A 117 -12.72 4.72 -3.89
C ALA A 117 -11.81 5.66 -3.06
N PRO A 118 -10.75 6.26 -3.64
CA PRO A 118 -9.71 6.94 -2.89
C PRO A 118 -10.12 8.38 -2.53
N THR A 119 -11.30 8.55 -1.94
CA THR A 119 -11.70 9.84 -1.36
C THR A 119 -10.77 10.16 -0.20
N TRP A 120 -10.51 11.45 0.05
CA TRP A 120 -9.69 11.89 1.18
C TRP A 120 -10.17 11.26 2.49
N ARG A 121 -11.50 11.20 2.68
CA ARG A 121 -12.11 10.60 3.86
C ARG A 121 -11.78 9.12 3.99
N ASN A 122 -12.02 8.33 2.93
CA ASN A 122 -11.77 6.88 2.96
C ASN A 122 -10.30 6.56 3.26
N VAL A 123 -9.37 7.35 2.72
CA VAL A 123 -7.94 7.13 2.95
C VAL A 123 -7.56 7.45 4.40
N VAL A 124 -7.96 8.60 4.93
CA VAL A 124 -7.61 8.98 6.32
C VAL A 124 -8.33 8.09 7.34
N GLU A 125 -9.62 7.80 7.14
CA GLU A 125 -10.37 6.86 7.99
C GLU A 125 -9.83 5.46 7.94
N GLY A 126 -9.44 4.99 6.75
CA GLY A 126 -8.85 3.67 6.61
C GLY A 126 -7.62 3.51 7.50
N GLN A 127 -6.76 4.54 7.57
CA GLN A 127 -5.60 4.52 8.47
C GLN A 127 -6.00 4.51 9.95
N ILE A 128 -7.06 5.25 10.33
CA ILE A 128 -7.64 5.19 11.69
C ILE A 128 -8.13 3.77 11.99
N ASN A 129 -8.89 3.17 11.08
CA ASN A 129 -9.46 1.83 11.23
C ASN A 129 -8.35 0.78 11.37
N LEU A 130 -7.30 0.85 10.54
CA LEU A 130 -6.19 -0.10 10.64
C LEU A 130 -5.34 0.09 11.90
N ARG A 131 -5.12 1.34 12.35
CA ARG A 131 -4.48 1.60 13.65
C ARG A 131 -5.27 0.95 14.78
N ASP A 132 -6.58 1.17 14.81
CA ASP A 132 -7.46 0.64 15.85
C ASP A 132 -7.53 -0.90 15.77
N ALA A 133 -7.53 -1.48 14.56
CA ALA A 133 -7.52 -2.92 14.36
C ALA A 133 -6.23 -3.57 14.87
N VAL A 134 -5.07 -3.00 14.55
CA VAL A 134 -3.77 -3.45 15.07
C VAL A 134 -3.71 -3.34 16.60
N ASN A 135 -4.24 -2.26 17.16
CA ASN A 135 -4.30 -2.06 18.62
C ASN A 135 -5.41 -2.87 19.32
N ARG A 136 -6.25 -3.58 18.55
CA ARG A 136 -7.41 -4.35 19.05
C ARG A 136 -8.44 -3.51 19.81
N THR A 137 -8.62 -2.27 19.37
CA THR A 137 -9.61 -1.31 19.91
C THR A 137 -10.67 -0.93 18.88
N ILE A 138 -10.66 -1.54 17.69
CA ILE A 138 -11.66 -1.27 16.66
C ILE A 138 -13.02 -1.86 17.08
N GLU A 139 -14.04 -1.01 17.04
CA GLU A 139 -15.43 -1.37 17.33
C GLU A 139 -16.37 -0.63 16.39
N TYR A 140 -17.56 -1.20 16.17
CA TYR A 140 -18.60 -0.61 15.34
C TYR A 140 -19.97 -0.88 15.94
N THR A 141 -20.76 0.17 16.12
CA THR A 141 -22.16 0.12 16.54
C THR A 141 -23.02 0.68 15.40
N ALA A 142 -24.12 0.00 15.08
CA ALA A 142 -25.04 0.35 14.00
C ALA A 142 -26.05 1.43 14.40
#